data_AF-A0A354AY04-F1
#
_entry.id   AF-A0A354AY04-F1
#
_cell.length_a   1.000
_cell.length_b   1.000
_cell.length_c   1.000
_cell.angle_alpha   90.00
_cell.angle_beta   90.00
_cell.angle_gamma   90.00
#
_symmetry.space_group_name_H-M   'P 1'
#
loop_
_entity.id
_entity.type
_entity.pdbx_description
1 polymer ?
#
loop_
_entity_poly.entity_id
_entity_poly.type
_entity_poly.pdbx_seq_one_letter_code
_entity_poly.pdbx_strand_id
1 'polypeptide(L)'
;MTGQGPRFDVQPFLSQDEGQHFDRKSLFHGPPGEKQPRDRRELRDQVARYGAGFANAEGGVLILGIEDDHTITGHRLPPKALESLLAVTQARLQPPQPHGFLVSVDGQELVVFDVPSADGPVQVTGDGFPLRIGDQTIETSESKIRALKFQGLVESYESRPSPLALADLDRDLLSQARQGAGLEALSDGEYLLKRKLADRRGSGLVLRQAAELLFAKQGPEHPNSGVRVFRVVGTERRLGAEHNVEERPRIEGNLPQVWQEALNVVGSLMRQPSRLVGNRFRPVSEYPRFSWQEALLNAIAHRDYSVQGAGIEVWLFDDRMEVSSPGGLLPELSLDELLSLRRVHCSRNPRLMRTLVDLGLTRDQGEGIPRMFAEMADAFLPTPRINPTPRSVSVVLRNTTTLGEDDRAFVARIGGEDLSDEEFRALLQAHRSTQVDNASLRSLMGFDTLGASQILRRLRDRGLLELHPAGSQSFYTLAPRLRSAESADRGEQVLDRGELQSDRGELGPDRRELGADRGELGADRGEQLAPSLLEAIAALGVRPRKEPLRQVIAQLCAGHWRTPAWLADQLKMEAGNLSNRHLAPMVRDGTLERRYPETPTHPEQAYLTAWIQSSLLPSASE
;
A
#
# COMPACT_ATOMS: atom_id res chain seq x y z
N MET A 1 -35.61 -43.30 -7.02
CA MET A 1 -34.18 -42.99 -6.81
C MET A 1 -34.10 -41.64 -6.10
N THR A 2 -34.19 -41.65 -4.78
CA THR A 2 -34.17 -40.45 -3.93
C THR A 2 -32.73 -40.09 -3.61
N GLY A 3 -32.18 -39.10 -4.32
CA GLY A 3 -30.83 -38.60 -4.10
C GLY A 3 -30.71 -37.95 -2.73
N GLN A 4 -29.98 -38.61 -1.82
CA GLN A 4 -29.48 -37.96 -0.62
C GLN A 4 -28.33 -37.05 -1.05
N GLY A 5 -28.55 -35.74 -0.96
CA GLY A 5 -27.47 -34.75 -1.04
C GLY A 5 -26.41 -35.00 0.05
N PRO A 6 -25.22 -34.39 -0.07
CA PRO A 6 -24.14 -34.60 0.88
C PRO A 6 -24.60 -34.32 2.32
N ARG A 7 -24.41 -35.30 3.20
CA ARG A 7 -24.81 -35.24 4.61
C ARG A 7 -24.01 -34.14 5.30
N PHE A 8 -24.70 -33.18 5.93
CA PHE A 8 -24.06 -32.17 6.75
C PHE A 8 -23.50 -32.81 8.04
N ASP A 9 -22.18 -32.89 8.17
CA ASP A 9 -21.49 -33.32 9.38
C ASP A 9 -21.44 -32.18 10.39
N VAL A 10 -22.18 -32.34 11.48
CA VAL A 10 -22.28 -31.37 12.56
C VAL A 10 -21.24 -31.58 13.66
N GLN A 11 -20.57 -32.74 13.70
CA GLN A 11 -19.63 -33.11 14.76
C GLN A 11 -18.55 -32.05 15.05
N PRO A 12 -17.91 -31.40 14.05
CA PRO A 12 -16.89 -30.39 14.31
C PRO A 12 -17.39 -29.16 15.07
N PHE A 13 -18.69 -28.85 14.97
CA PHE A 13 -19.30 -27.66 15.55
C PHE A 13 -19.73 -27.87 17.00
N LEU A 14 -19.95 -29.12 17.42
CA LEU A 14 -20.48 -29.43 18.77
C LEU A 14 -19.55 -28.93 19.88
N SER A 15 -18.24 -28.99 19.68
CA SER A 15 -17.22 -28.54 20.63
C SER A 15 -16.56 -27.21 20.23
N GLN A 16 -17.00 -26.56 19.15
CA GLN A 16 -16.38 -25.33 18.66
C GLN A 16 -16.89 -24.11 19.44
N ASP A 17 -16.02 -23.16 19.74
CA ASP A 17 -16.41 -21.86 20.28
C ASP A 17 -17.12 -21.00 19.22
N GLU A 18 -18.05 -20.15 19.65
CA GLU A 18 -18.71 -19.18 18.78
C GLU A 18 -17.71 -18.17 18.20
N GLY A 19 -18.03 -17.62 17.03
CA GLY A 19 -17.18 -16.61 16.40
C GLY A 19 -17.70 -16.14 15.05
N GLN A 20 -16.77 -15.80 14.16
CA GLN A 20 -17.06 -15.18 12.86
C GLN A 20 -17.92 -16.05 11.94
N HIS A 21 -17.70 -17.37 11.95
CA HIS A 21 -18.31 -18.30 11.00
C HIS A 21 -19.22 -19.34 11.64
N PHE A 22 -19.39 -19.28 12.96
CA PHE A 22 -20.19 -20.25 13.69
C PHE A 22 -20.86 -19.59 14.88
N ASP A 23 -22.13 -19.92 15.09
CA ASP A 23 -22.88 -19.51 16.25
C ASP A 23 -23.89 -20.60 16.63
N ARG A 24 -24.12 -20.78 17.93
CA ARG A 24 -25.09 -21.74 18.45
C ARG A 24 -26.13 -21.05 19.32
N LYS A 25 -27.38 -21.48 19.23
CA LYS A 25 -28.43 -20.92 20.08
C LYS A 25 -29.34 -21.99 20.67
N SER A 26 -29.63 -21.82 21.96
CA SER A 26 -30.65 -22.61 22.61
C SER A 26 -32.04 -22.25 22.07
N LEU A 27 -32.87 -23.28 21.90
CA LEU A 27 -34.30 -23.16 21.61
C LEU A 27 -35.13 -23.05 22.90
N PHE A 28 -34.48 -23.12 24.07
CA PHE A 28 -35.12 -23.11 25.38
C PHE A 28 -34.56 -21.98 26.26
N HIS A 29 -35.29 -21.65 27.33
CA HIS A 29 -34.84 -20.78 28.40
C HIS A 29 -35.18 -21.42 29.76
N GLY A 30 -34.52 -20.95 30.82
CA GLY A 30 -34.69 -21.48 32.17
C GLY A 30 -33.59 -22.48 32.57
N PRO A 31 -33.53 -22.85 33.86
CA PRO A 31 -32.47 -23.71 34.40
C PRO A 31 -32.55 -25.15 33.86
N PRO A 32 -31.45 -25.92 33.95
CA PRO A 32 -31.45 -27.34 33.62
C PRO A 32 -32.56 -28.09 34.37
N GLY A 33 -33.42 -28.82 33.66
CA GLY A 33 -34.56 -29.57 34.22
C GLY A 33 -35.93 -28.87 34.13
N GLU A 34 -35.98 -27.54 34.05
CA GLU A 34 -37.22 -26.74 33.94
C GLU A 34 -37.27 -25.90 32.65
N LYS A 35 -36.68 -26.42 31.59
CA LYS A 35 -36.54 -25.71 30.31
C LYS A 35 -37.88 -25.48 29.63
N GLN A 36 -38.17 -24.22 29.29
CA GLN A 36 -39.34 -23.82 28.53
C GLN A 36 -38.94 -23.39 27.11
N PRO A 37 -39.75 -23.69 26.07
CA PRO A 37 -39.49 -23.22 24.72
C PRO A 37 -39.41 -21.70 24.65
N ARG A 38 -38.45 -21.17 23.89
CA ARG A 38 -38.37 -19.73 23.61
C ARG A 38 -39.53 -19.27 22.73
N ASP A 39 -39.79 -17.96 22.77
CA ASP A 39 -40.81 -17.36 21.93
C ASP A 39 -40.49 -17.57 20.44
N ARG A 40 -41.52 -17.95 19.67
CA ARG A 40 -41.36 -18.34 18.27
C ARG A 40 -41.04 -17.15 17.36
N ARG A 41 -41.55 -15.96 17.70
CA ARG A 41 -41.28 -14.75 16.93
C ARG A 41 -39.84 -14.32 17.18
N GLU A 42 -39.40 -14.29 18.43
CA GLU A 42 -38.01 -13.99 18.79
C GLU A 42 -37.01 -14.93 18.12
N LEU A 43 -37.31 -16.24 18.06
CA LEU A 43 -36.46 -17.20 17.36
C LEU A 43 -36.37 -16.89 15.86
N ARG A 44 -37.48 -16.55 15.21
CA ARG A 44 -37.50 -16.18 13.79
C ARG A 44 -36.79 -14.85 13.52
N ASP A 45 -36.92 -13.88 14.41
CA ASP A 45 -36.19 -12.60 14.34
C ASP A 45 -34.68 -12.85 14.49
N GLN A 46 -34.29 -13.71 15.43
CA GLN A 46 -32.90 -14.10 15.66
C GLN A 46 -32.31 -14.83 14.43
N VAL A 47 -33.00 -15.82 13.88
CA VAL A 47 -32.54 -16.53 12.67
C VAL A 47 -32.40 -15.57 11.49
N ALA A 48 -33.35 -14.64 11.28
CA ALA A 48 -33.25 -13.67 10.21
C ALA A 48 -32.04 -12.74 10.40
N ARG A 49 -31.84 -12.22 11.62
CA ARG A 49 -30.70 -11.34 11.96
C ARG A 49 -29.36 -12.03 11.72
N TYR A 50 -29.21 -13.26 12.21
CA TYR A 50 -27.97 -14.03 12.06
C TYR A 50 -27.75 -14.47 10.62
N GLY A 51 -28.80 -14.92 9.93
CA GLY A 51 -28.73 -15.29 8.52
C GLY A 51 -28.26 -14.12 7.64
N ALA A 52 -28.85 -12.94 7.80
CA ALA A 52 -28.36 -11.75 7.09
C ALA A 52 -26.95 -11.35 7.53
N GLY A 53 -26.65 -11.42 8.83
CA GLY A 53 -25.33 -11.09 9.38
C GLY A 53 -24.22 -11.94 8.79
N PHE A 54 -24.42 -13.26 8.70
CA PHE A 54 -23.48 -14.18 8.07
C PHE A 54 -23.35 -13.92 6.57
N ALA A 55 -24.47 -13.76 5.85
CA ALA A 55 -24.45 -13.51 4.41
C ALA A 55 -23.77 -12.17 4.03
N ASN A 56 -23.91 -11.16 4.89
CA ASN A 56 -23.23 -9.87 4.74
C ASN A 56 -21.76 -9.88 5.14
N ALA A 57 -21.29 -10.94 5.81
CA ALA A 57 -19.90 -11.16 6.14
C ALA A 57 -19.30 -12.23 5.21
N GLU A 58 -18.49 -13.15 5.74
CA GLU A 58 -17.85 -14.25 5.01
C GLU A 58 -18.72 -15.53 4.95
N GLY A 59 -20.00 -15.47 5.31
CA GLY A 59 -20.85 -16.64 5.54
C GLY A 59 -20.58 -17.32 6.89
N GLY A 60 -21.36 -18.35 7.20
CA GLY A 60 -21.24 -19.11 8.44
C GLY A 60 -22.39 -20.08 8.69
N VAL A 61 -22.26 -20.82 9.79
CA VAL A 61 -23.23 -21.83 10.22
C VAL A 61 -23.91 -21.38 11.51
N LEU A 62 -25.25 -21.34 11.51
CA LEU A 62 -26.06 -21.18 12.71
C LEU A 62 -26.68 -22.52 13.07
N ILE A 63 -26.48 -22.97 14.31
CA ILE A 63 -27.10 -24.21 14.82
C ILE A 63 -28.01 -23.90 16.01
N LEU A 64 -29.26 -24.34 15.93
CA LEU A 64 -30.22 -24.23 17.03
C LEU A 64 -30.44 -25.60 17.68
N GLY A 65 -30.52 -25.60 19.01
CA GLY A 65 -30.69 -26.82 19.82
C GLY A 65 -29.39 -27.30 20.50
N ILE A 66 -28.38 -26.43 20.56
CA ILE A 66 -27.18 -26.60 21.39
C ILE A 66 -27.17 -25.48 22.43
N GLU A 67 -26.89 -25.85 23.68
CA GLU A 67 -26.80 -24.94 24.81
C GLU A 67 -25.42 -24.30 24.95
N ASP A 68 -25.31 -23.27 25.78
CA ASP A 68 -24.04 -22.56 26.00
C ASP A 68 -22.96 -23.49 26.58
N ASP A 69 -23.36 -24.48 27.38
CA ASP A 69 -22.50 -25.53 27.95
C ASP A 69 -22.23 -26.72 27.00
N HIS A 70 -22.56 -26.58 25.71
CA HIS A 70 -22.44 -27.60 24.66
C HIS A 70 -23.43 -28.77 24.75
N THR A 71 -24.38 -28.75 25.69
CA THR A 71 -25.40 -29.80 25.77
C THR A 71 -26.32 -29.76 24.55
N ILE A 72 -26.59 -30.93 23.96
CA ILE A 72 -27.52 -31.07 22.83
C ILE A 72 -28.94 -31.26 23.37
N THR A 73 -29.82 -30.30 23.10
CA THR A 73 -31.24 -30.33 23.53
C THR A 73 -32.23 -30.47 22.38
N GLY A 74 -31.79 -30.25 21.14
CA GLY A 74 -32.64 -30.37 19.96
C GLY A 74 -33.80 -29.37 19.96
N HIS A 75 -34.93 -29.74 19.34
CA HIS A 75 -36.14 -28.91 19.32
C HIS A 75 -37.39 -29.65 19.81
N ARG A 76 -38.35 -28.89 20.36
CA ARG A 76 -39.72 -29.35 20.66
C ARG A 76 -40.79 -28.57 19.88
N LEU A 77 -40.42 -28.04 18.73
CA LEU A 77 -41.30 -27.24 17.88
C LEU A 77 -42.36 -28.11 17.19
N PRO A 78 -43.64 -27.70 17.15
CA PRO A 78 -44.65 -28.37 16.33
C PRO A 78 -44.28 -28.31 14.83
N PRO A 79 -44.72 -29.27 14.00
CA PRO A 79 -44.31 -29.37 12.58
C PRO A 79 -44.46 -28.07 11.78
N LYS A 80 -45.63 -27.40 11.87
CA LYS A 80 -45.87 -26.12 11.18
C LYS A 80 -44.93 -24.99 11.64
N ALA A 81 -44.58 -24.97 12.93
CA ALA A 81 -43.67 -23.95 13.46
C ALA A 81 -42.23 -24.22 13.01
N LEU A 82 -41.85 -25.50 12.91
CA LEU A 82 -40.55 -25.93 12.40
C LEU A 82 -40.39 -25.56 10.93
N GLU A 83 -41.36 -25.90 10.07
CA GLU A 83 -41.37 -25.49 8.65
C GLU A 83 -41.22 -23.97 8.50
N SER A 84 -41.97 -23.21 9.30
CA SER A 84 -41.88 -21.74 9.29
C SER A 84 -40.51 -21.22 9.76
N LEU A 85 -39.80 -21.94 10.63
CA LEU A 85 -38.46 -21.58 11.10
C LEU A 85 -37.41 -21.88 10.02
N LEU A 86 -37.45 -23.08 9.43
CA LEU A 86 -36.54 -23.49 8.36
C LEU A 86 -36.61 -22.56 7.14
N ALA A 87 -37.81 -22.01 6.85
CA ALA A 87 -38.02 -21.10 5.73
C ALA A 87 -37.62 -19.63 6.00
N VAL A 88 -37.18 -19.26 7.22
CA VAL A 88 -36.95 -17.85 7.60
C VAL A 88 -35.97 -17.14 6.67
N THR A 89 -34.83 -17.76 6.38
CA THR A 89 -33.76 -17.18 5.54
C THR A 89 -34.19 -16.97 4.09
N GLN A 90 -35.13 -17.78 3.58
CA GLN A 90 -35.74 -17.57 2.27
C GLN A 90 -36.83 -16.50 2.30
N ALA A 91 -37.66 -16.47 3.35
CA ALA A 91 -38.85 -15.64 3.41
C ALA A 91 -38.60 -14.21 3.88
N ARG A 92 -37.58 -13.99 4.72
CA ARG A 92 -37.34 -12.69 5.38
C ARG A 92 -36.08 -11.97 4.92
N LEU A 93 -35.25 -12.60 4.09
CA LEU A 93 -34.02 -11.98 3.61
C LEU A 93 -34.16 -11.55 2.15
N GLN A 94 -33.54 -10.41 1.83
CA GLN A 94 -33.47 -9.90 0.46
C GLN A 94 -32.01 -9.55 0.10
N PRO A 95 -31.38 -10.25 -0.85
CA PRO A 95 -31.89 -11.41 -1.56
C PRO A 95 -32.08 -12.66 -0.65
N PRO A 96 -32.99 -13.59 -1.01
CA PRO A 96 -33.23 -14.82 -0.26
C PRO A 96 -31.97 -15.69 -0.10
N GLN A 97 -31.81 -16.29 1.08
CA GLN A 97 -30.69 -17.20 1.39
C GLN A 97 -31.18 -18.66 1.53
N PRO A 98 -30.29 -19.67 1.48
CA PRO A 98 -30.67 -21.08 1.63
C PRO A 98 -31.52 -21.34 2.88
N HIS A 99 -32.53 -22.22 2.77
CA HIS A 99 -33.37 -22.61 3.91
C HIS A 99 -32.59 -23.48 4.90
N GLY A 100 -33.02 -23.48 6.15
CA GLY A 100 -32.48 -24.38 7.16
C GLY A 100 -32.90 -25.82 6.94
N PHE A 101 -32.14 -26.76 7.50
CA PHE A 101 -32.41 -28.20 7.43
C PHE A 101 -32.16 -28.86 8.79
N LEU A 102 -32.60 -30.11 8.93
CA LEU A 102 -32.45 -30.89 10.16
C LEU A 102 -31.24 -31.81 10.10
N VAL A 103 -30.54 -31.93 11.25
CA VAL A 103 -29.47 -32.91 11.45
C VAL A 103 -29.71 -33.65 12.76
N SER A 104 -29.77 -34.98 12.70
CA SER A 104 -29.94 -35.82 13.89
C SER A 104 -28.61 -36.13 14.56
N VAL A 105 -28.50 -35.86 15.86
CA VAL A 105 -27.33 -36.18 16.71
C VAL A 105 -27.84 -36.74 18.03
N ASP A 106 -27.33 -37.90 18.45
CA ASP A 106 -27.67 -38.54 19.73
C ASP A 106 -29.20 -38.67 20.00
N GLY A 107 -29.97 -38.90 18.92
CA GLY A 107 -31.43 -39.03 18.99
C GLY A 107 -32.20 -37.70 19.10
N GLN A 108 -31.50 -36.56 19.06
CA GLN A 108 -32.08 -35.22 19.00
C GLN A 108 -31.96 -34.63 17.59
N GLU A 109 -32.91 -33.78 17.20
CA GLU A 109 -32.87 -33.05 15.93
C GLU A 109 -32.41 -31.60 16.15
N LEU A 110 -31.30 -31.25 15.51
CA LEU A 110 -30.76 -29.88 15.45
C LEU A 110 -31.27 -29.16 14.21
N VAL A 111 -31.55 -27.87 14.34
CA VAL A 111 -31.90 -27.01 13.21
C VAL A 111 -30.67 -26.27 12.75
N VAL A 112 -30.25 -26.48 11.51
CA VAL A 112 -29.01 -25.95 10.95
C VAL A 112 -29.31 -24.99 9.79
N PHE A 113 -28.66 -23.84 9.79
CA PHE A 113 -28.59 -22.93 8.66
C PHE A 113 -27.13 -22.79 8.22
N ASP A 114 -26.79 -23.35 7.06
CA ASP A 114 -25.51 -23.13 6.38
C ASP A 114 -25.68 -21.95 5.42
N VAL A 115 -25.21 -20.77 5.82
CA VAL A 115 -25.45 -19.51 5.13
C VAL A 115 -24.19 -19.09 4.38
N PRO A 116 -24.21 -19.06 3.03
CA PRO A 116 -23.07 -18.58 2.25
C PRO A 116 -22.91 -17.07 2.38
N SER A 117 -21.72 -16.56 2.04
CA SER A 117 -21.56 -15.13 1.74
C SER A 117 -22.41 -14.77 0.51
N ALA A 118 -23.04 -13.60 0.53
CA ALA A 118 -23.78 -13.05 -0.59
C ALA A 118 -22.93 -12.05 -1.40
N ASP A 119 -23.12 -11.99 -2.72
CA ASP A 119 -22.40 -11.05 -3.59
C ASP A 119 -22.73 -9.57 -3.30
N GLY A 120 -23.92 -9.32 -2.75
CA GLY A 120 -24.42 -7.98 -2.43
C GLY A 120 -24.93 -7.89 -0.99
N PRO A 121 -25.35 -6.69 -0.56
CA PRO A 121 -25.99 -6.50 0.74
C PRO A 121 -27.29 -7.32 0.86
N VAL A 122 -27.41 -8.06 1.95
CA VAL A 122 -28.59 -8.83 2.34
C VAL A 122 -29.33 -8.07 3.43
N GLN A 123 -30.56 -7.69 3.16
CA GLN A 123 -31.44 -7.03 4.09
C GLN A 123 -32.29 -8.06 4.85
N VAL A 124 -32.57 -7.81 6.12
CA VAL A 124 -33.73 -8.39 6.79
C VAL A 124 -34.93 -7.49 6.51
N THR A 125 -35.98 -8.04 5.89
CA THR A 125 -37.18 -7.28 5.53
C THR A 125 -37.78 -6.59 6.75
N GLY A 126 -37.74 -5.26 6.78
CA GLY A 126 -38.24 -4.43 7.88
C GLY A 126 -37.24 -4.13 9.00
N ASP A 127 -36.11 -4.84 9.07
CA ASP A 127 -35.16 -4.77 10.20
C ASP A 127 -33.74 -4.30 9.81
N GLY A 128 -33.49 -3.96 8.54
CA GLY A 128 -32.24 -3.32 8.10
C GLY A 128 -31.18 -4.28 7.59
N PHE A 129 -29.90 -3.94 7.75
CA PHE A 129 -28.77 -4.68 7.20
C PHE A 129 -27.79 -5.12 8.30
N PRO A 130 -27.99 -6.31 8.87
CA PRO A 130 -27.07 -6.87 9.86
C PRO A 130 -25.75 -7.30 9.24
N LEU A 131 -24.63 -7.11 9.95
CA LEU A 131 -23.29 -7.53 9.55
C LEU A 131 -22.61 -8.27 10.72
N ARG A 132 -22.05 -9.46 10.45
CA ARG A 132 -21.29 -10.24 11.45
C ARG A 132 -19.83 -9.81 11.51
N ILE A 133 -19.36 -9.44 12.70
CA ILE A 133 -17.96 -9.12 13.01
C ILE A 133 -17.58 -9.81 14.31
N GLY A 134 -16.62 -10.73 14.25
CA GLY A 134 -16.31 -11.64 15.35
C GLY A 134 -17.53 -12.47 15.75
N ASP A 135 -17.82 -12.50 17.03
CA ASP A 135 -18.99 -13.16 17.63
C ASP A 135 -20.24 -12.26 17.68
N GLN A 136 -20.17 -11.04 17.15
CA GLN A 136 -21.26 -10.06 17.23
C GLN A 136 -21.90 -9.77 15.87
N THR A 137 -23.21 -9.53 15.89
CA THR A 137 -23.98 -9.10 14.72
C THR A 137 -24.48 -7.67 14.95
N ILE A 138 -23.94 -6.71 14.20
CA ILE A 138 -24.23 -5.27 14.31
C ILE A 138 -25.10 -4.79 13.15
N GLU A 139 -25.88 -3.73 13.34
CA GLU A 139 -26.59 -3.07 12.23
C GLU A 139 -25.68 -2.12 11.46
N THR A 140 -25.85 -2.06 10.14
CA THR A 140 -25.10 -1.14 9.29
C THR A 140 -25.93 -0.63 8.10
N SER A 141 -25.32 0.19 7.24
CA SER A 141 -25.99 0.70 6.03
C SER A 141 -25.68 -0.16 4.80
N GLU A 142 -26.62 -0.19 3.84
CA GLU A 142 -26.41 -0.83 2.54
C GLU A 142 -25.13 -0.33 1.86
N SER A 143 -24.92 0.99 1.86
CA SER A 143 -23.75 1.62 1.24
C SER A 143 -22.44 1.18 1.88
N LYS A 144 -22.41 0.97 3.20
CA LYS A 144 -21.22 0.51 3.91
C LYS A 144 -20.93 -0.96 3.62
N ILE A 145 -21.94 -1.84 3.60
CA ILE A 145 -21.75 -3.24 3.19
C ILE A 145 -21.31 -3.30 1.74
N ARG A 146 -21.94 -2.54 0.85
CA ARG A 146 -21.58 -2.50 -0.56
C ARG A 146 -20.15 -1.99 -0.74
N ALA A 147 -19.74 -0.94 -0.02
CA ALA A 147 -18.36 -0.45 -0.04
C ALA A 147 -17.38 -1.53 0.44
N LEU A 148 -17.68 -2.19 1.56
CA LEU A 148 -16.83 -3.27 2.08
C LEU A 148 -16.77 -4.47 1.11
N LYS A 149 -17.90 -4.89 0.52
CA LYS A 149 -17.93 -5.97 -0.49
C LYS A 149 -17.18 -5.57 -1.77
N PHE A 150 -17.38 -4.34 -2.26
CA PHE A 150 -16.75 -3.83 -3.47
C PHE A 150 -15.24 -3.57 -3.31
N GLN A 151 -14.80 -3.18 -2.11
CA GLN A 151 -13.37 -3.03 -1.78
C GLN A 151 -12.70 -4.38 -1.46
N GLY A 152 -13.43 -5.50 -1.54
CA GLY A 152 -12.93 -6.82 -1.18
C GLY A 152 -12.68 -7.01 0.32
N LEU A 153 -13.20 -6.09 1.17
CA LEU A 153 -13.09 -6.09 2.63
C LEU A 153 -14.13 -6.98 3.34
N VAL A 154 -15.22 -7.35 2.66
CA VAL A 154 -16.20 -8.33 3.18
C VAL A 154 -16.01 -9.73 2.59
N GLU A 155 -15.61 -9.83 1.32
CA GLU A 155 -15.21 -11.11 0.73
C GLU A 155 -14.09 -10.87 -0.27
N SER A 156 -12.86 -11.02 0.21
CA SER A 156 -11.66 -11.06 -0.62
C SER A 156 -11.84 -12.11 -1.73
N TYR A 157 -11.33 -11.86 -2.95
CA TYR A 157 -11.44 -12.88 -4.01
C TYR A 157 -10.92 -14.25 -3.55
N GLU A 158 -9.83 -14.26 -2.77
CA GLU A 158 -9.23 -15.46 -2.20
C GLU A 158 -10.17 -16.26 -1.24
N SER A 159 -11.21 -15.62 -0.67
CA SER A 159 -12.13 -16.29 0.26
C SER A 159 -13.32 -16.96 -0.40
N ARG A 160 -13.61 -16.65 -1.67
CA ARG A 160 -14.74 -17.21 -2.42
C ARG A 160 -14.59 -18.71 -2.61
N PRO A 161 -15.69 -19.47 -2.69
CA PRO A 161 -15.63 -20.90 -2.98
C PRO A 161 -15.06 -21.16 -4.38
N SER A 162 -14.23 -22.18 -4.50
CA SER A 162 -13.70 -22.69 -5.77
C SER A 162 -14.48 -23.91 -6.23
N PRO A 163 -14.70 -24.08 -7.55
CA PRO A 163 -15.32 -25.28 -8.10
C PRO A 163 -14.40 -26.51 -8.06
N LEU A 164 -13.10 -26.34 -7.76
CA LEU A 164 -12.13 -27.43 -7.75
C LEU A 164 -12.30 -28.38 -6.57
N ALA A 165 -11.90 -29.64 -6.79
CA ALA A 165 -11.76 -30.63 -5.74
C ALA A 165 -10.30 -30.76 -5.28
N LEU A 166 -10.10 -31.40 -4.13
CA LEU A 166 -8.76 -31.67 -3.59
C LEU A 166 -7.86 -32.45 -4.57
N ALA A 167 -8.46 -33.27 -5.45
CA ALA A 167 -7.72 -34.05 -6.45
C ALA A 167 -7.12 -33.19 -7.57
N ASP A 168 -7.65 -31.98 -7.78
CA ASP A 168 -7.21 -31.03 -8.81
C ASP A 168 -6.02 -30.17 -8.35
N LEU A 169 -5.66 -30.28 -7.06
CA LEU A 169 -4.54 -29.55 -6.46
C LEU A 169 -3.21 -30.32 -6.58
N ASP A 170 -2.14 -29.57 -6.84
CA ASP A 170 -0.75 -30.02 -6.90
C ASP A 170 -0.30 -30.50 -5.51
N ARG A 171 -0.12 -31.81 -5.39
CA ARG A 171 0.23 -32.46 -4.13
C ARG A 171 1.66 -32.19 -3.71
N ASP A 172 2.56 -31.96 -4.66
CA ASP A 172 3.97 -31.70 -4.36
C ASP A 172 4.12 -30.30 -3.77
N LEU A 173 3.43 -29.31 -4.35
CA LEU A 173 3.37 -27.95 -3.78
C LEU A 173 2.66 -27.94 -2.41
N LEU A 174 1.57 -28.69 -2.23
CA LEU A 174 0.92 -28.82 -0.92
C LEU A 174 1.85 -29.45 0.12
N SER A 175 2.60 -30.49 -0.26
CA SER A 175 3.59 -31.12 0.62
C SER A 175 4.71 -30.15 1.00
N GLN A 176 5.22 -29.37 0.05
CA GLN A 176 6.23 -28.33 0.31
C GLN A 176 5.70 -27.28 1.29
N ALA A 177 4.47 -26.79 1.07
CA ALA A 177 3.84 -25.80 1.95
C ALA A 177 3.61 -26.37 3.36
N ARG A 178 3.16 -27.63 3.48
CA ARG A 178 3.03 -28.31 4.78
C ARG A 178 4.37 -28.41 5.50
N GLN A 179 5.43 -28.78 4.80
CA GLN A 179 6.76 -28.90 5.39
C GLN A 179 7.31 -27.54 5.84
N GLY A 180 7.24 -26.50 5.00
CA GLY A 180 7.72 -25.17 5.37
C GLY A 180 6.89 -24.52 6.49
N ALA A 181 5.64 -24.95 6.67
CA ALA A 181 4.80 -24.59 7.80
C ALA A 181 5.09 -25.37 9.11
N GLY A 182 5.90 -26.44 9.07
CA GLY A 182 6.05 -27.38 10.18
C GLY A 182 4.76 -28.16 10.49
N LEU A 183 3.98 -28.48 9.45
CA LEU A 183 2.67 -29.13 9.51
C LEU A 183 2.63 -30.43 8.68
N GLU A 184 3.78 -31.07 8.47
CA GLU A 184 3.91 -32.30 7.68
C GLU A 184 3.03 -33.47 8.18
N ALA A 185 2.69 -33.48 9.47
CA ALA A 185 1.82 -34.49 10.08
C ALA A 185 0.34 -34.35 9.68
N LEU A 186 -0.09 -33.16 9.22
CA LEU A 186 -1.46 -32.94 8.77
C LEU A 186 -1.68 -33.52 7.37
N SER A 187 -2.87 -34.06 7.11
CA SER A 187 -3.32 -34.34 5.75
C SER A 187 -3.47 -33.05 4.93
N ASP A 188 -3.52 -33.18 3.59
CA ASP A 188 -3.70 -32.03 2.70
C ASP A 188 -4.99 -31.24 3.04
N GLY A 189 -6.09 -31.93 3.30
CA GLY A 189 -7.36 -31.30 3.67
C GLY A 189 -7.28 -30.57 5.02
N GLU A 190 -6.62 -31.15 6.02
CA GLU A 190 -6.43 -30.52 7.33
C GLU A 190 -5.53 -29.28 7.25
N TYR A 191 -4.48 -29.32 6.43
CA TYR A 191 -3.64 -28.16 6.17
C TYR A 191 -4.44 -27.02 5.52
N LEU A 192 -5.22 -27.32 4.48
CA LEU A 192 -6.06 -26.34 3.78
C LEU A 192 -7.09 -25.70 4.74
N LEU A 193 -7.74 -26.50 5.59
CA LEU A 193 -8.65 -25.98 6.63
C LEU A 193 -7.92 -25.09 7.64
N LYS A 194 -6.74 -25.52 8.11
CA LYS A 194 -5.93 -24.77 9.09
C LYS A 194 -5.42 -23.44 8.52
N ARG A 195 -5.13 -23.40 7.23
CA ARG A 195 -4.73 -22.18 6.51
C ARG A 195 -5.89 -21.37 5.95
N LYS A 196 -7.14 -21.78 6.23
CA LYS A 196 -8.36 -21.12 5.73
C LYS A 196 -8.40 -21.03 4.21
N LEU A 197 -7.81 -22.02 3.54
CA LEU A 197 -7.84 -22.22 2.09
C LEU A 197 -9.00 -23.13 1.66
N ALA A 198 -9.69 -23.71 2.62
CA ALA A 198 -10.89 -24.50 2.43
C ALA A 198 -11.79 -24.36 3.66
N ASP A 199 -13.06 -24.69 3.49
CA ASP A 199 -14.07 -24.79 4.54
C ASP A 199 -14.64 -26.20 4.61
N ARG A 200 -15.09 -26.61 5.80
CA ARG A 200 -15.94 -27.80 5.93
C ARG A 200 -17.35 -27.40 5.57
N ARG A 201 -17.93 -28.06 4.56
CA ARG A 201 -19.39 -28.02 4.32
C ARG A 201 -19.91 -29.45 4.39
N GLY A 202 -20.50 -29.74 5.54
CA GLY A 202 -20.90 -31.09 5.88
C GLY A 202 -19.72 -32.07 5.98
N SER A 203 -19.89 -33.26 5.40
CA SER A 203 -18.81 -34.26 5.26
C SER A 203 -17.76 -33.90 4.19
N GLY A 204 -18.00 -32.85 3.39
CA GLY A 204 -17.15 -32.44 2.28
C GLY A 204 -16.21 -31.28 2.63
N LEU A 205 -15.11 -31.21 1.87
CA LEU A 205 -14.21 -30.06 1.85
C LEU A 205 -14.59 -29.17 0.66
N VAL A 206 -14.86 -27.89 0.91
CA VAL A 206 -15.06 -26.89 -0.14
C VAL A 206 -13.81 -26.02 -0.20
N LEU A 207 -13.11 -26.06 -1.33
CA LEU A 207 -11.92 -25.23 -1.53
C LEU A 207 -12.32 -23.77 -1.71
N ARG A 208 -11.40 -22.86 -1.37
CA ARG A 208 -11.52 -21.45 -1.70
C ARG A 208 -10.66 -21.10 -2.90
N GLN A 209 -10.95 -19.98 -3.58
CA GLN A 209 -10.15 -19.47 -4.71
C GLN A 209 -8.67 -19.31 -4.34
N ALA A 210 -8.34 -19.05 -3.07
CA ALA A 210 -6.95 -19.06 -2.61
C ALA A 210 -6.23 -20.38 -2.92
N ALA A 211 -6.87 -21.52 -2.61
CA ALA A 211 -6.30 -22.84 -2.86
C ALA A 211 -6.11 -23.09 -4.35
N GLU A 212 -7.07 -22.68 -5.16
CA GLU A 212 -6.99 -22.76 -6.62
C GLU A 212 -5.84 -21.92 -7.18
N LEU A 213 -5.74 -20.64 -6.80
CA LEU A 213 -4.66 -19.75 -7.22
C LEU A 213 -3.29 -20.33 -6.85
N LEU A 214 -3.14 -20.92 -5.67
CA LEU A 214 -1.86 -21.41 -5.16
C LEU A 214 -1.48 -22.80 -5.65
N PHE A 215 -2.45 -23.68 -5.86
CA PHE A 215 -2.20 -25.12 -6.00
C PHE A 215 -2.90 -25.78 -7.19
N ALA A 216 -3.70 -25.10 -8.01
CA ALA A 216 -4.34 -25.77 -9.15
C ALA A 216 -3.30 -26.37 -10.12
N LYS A 217 -3.45 -27.65 -10.46
CA LYS A 217 -2.54 -28.37 -11.37
C LYS A 217 -2.53 -27.80 -12.79
N GLN A 218 -3.70 -27.38 -13.27
CA GLN A 218 -3.90 -26.83 -14.61
C GLN A 218 -3.91 -25.29 -14.61
N GLY A 219 -3.49 -24.69 -13.49
CA GLY A 219 -3.68 -23.26 -13.23
C GLY A 219 -5.12 -22.90 -12.81
N PRO A 220 -5.32 -21.68 -12.27
CA PRO A 220 -6.63 -21.19 -11.86
C PRO A 220 -7.50 -20.79 -13.05
N GLU A 221 -8.82 -20.82 -12.89
CA GLU A 221 -9.79 -20.39 -13.91
C GLU A 221 -9.75 -18.86 -14.15
N HIS A 222 -9.14 -18.10 -13.24
CA HIS A 222 -9.03 -16.65 -13.39
C HIS A 222 -8.30 -16.29 -14.69
N PRO A 223 -8.93 -15.54 -15.63
CA PRO A 223 -8.43 -15.34 -16.99
C PRO A 223 -7.18 -14.43 -17.10
N ASN A 224 -6.64 -13.95 -15.98
CA ASN A 224 -5.68 -12.84 -15.84
C ASN A 224 -4.90 -12.90 -14.51
N SER A 225 -4.77 -14.08 -13.91
CA SER A 225 -3.99 -14.32 -12.69
C SER A 225 -2.47 -14.38 -12.94
N GLY A 226 -2.07 -14.62 -14.19
CA GLY A 226 -0.68 -14.70 -14.64
C GLY A 226 0.03 -13.36 -14.83
N VAL A 227 1.21 -13.41 -15.45
CA VAL A 227 2.08 -12.25 -15.70
C VAL A 227 2.33 -12.10 -17.20
N ARG A 228 2.24 -10.87 -17.70
CA ARG A 228 2.64 -10.49 -19.07
C ARG A 228 3.96 -9.75 -19.01
N VAL A 229 4.89 -10.10 -19.90
CA VAL A 229 6.22 -9.49 -19.95
C VAL A 229 6.45 -8.86 -21.33
N PHE A 230 6.82 -7.59 -21.33
CA PHE A 230 7.11 -6.80 -22.52
C PHE A 230 8.53 -6.27 -22.46
N ARG A 231 9.25 -6.37 -23.57
CA ARG A 231 10.52 -5.69 -23.78
C ARG A 231 10.33 -4.55 -24.77
N VAL A 232 10.62 -3.34 -24.33
CA VAL A 232 10.65 -2.14 -25.17
C VAL A 232 12.10 -1.88 -25.58
N VAL A 233 12.34 -1.73 -26.88
CA VAL A 233 13.64 -1.30 -27.41
C VAL A 233 13.70 0.22 -27.34
N GLY A 234 14.42 0.75 -26.36
CA GLY A 234 14.50 2.18 -26.05
C GLY A 234 13.80 2.57 -24.75
N THR A 235 13.67 3.87 -24.50
CA THR A 235 13.12 4.42 -23.25
C THR A 235 11.63 4.76 -23.32
N GLU A 236 11.05 4.75 -24.52
CA GLU A 236 9.65 5.09 -24.78
C GLU A 236 8.98 4.09 -25.72
N ARG A 237 7.67 3.92 -25.57
CA ARG A 237 6.86 3.06 -26.43
C ARG A 237 6.54 3.79 -27.72
N ARG A 238 6.77 3.14 -28.85
CA ARG A 238 6.46 3.64 -30.18
C ARG A 238 5.37 2.78 -30.82
N LEU A 239 4.60 3.40 -31.71
CA LEU A 239 3.42 2.82 -32.34
C LEU A 239 3.57 2.82 -33.87
N GLY A 240 2.72 2.04 -34.55
CA GLY A 240 2.70 2.00 -36.02
C GLY A 240 3.99 1.43 -36.61
N ALA A 241 4.54 2.11 -37.62
CA ALA A 241 5.75 1.66 -38.33
C ALA A 241 7.01 1.64 -37.45
N GLU A 242 7.02 2.36 -36.33
CA GLU A 242 8.14 2.40 -35.38
C GLU A 242 7.94 1.48 -34.16
N HIS A 243 7.00 0.53 -34.23
CA HIS A 243 6.68 -0.37 -33.12
C HIS A 243 7.94 -1.06 -32.58
N ASN A 244 8.19 -0.88 -31.29
CA ASN A 244 9.43 -1.29 -30.62
C ASN A 244 9.17 -2.17 -29.39
N VAL A 245 8.02 -2.85 -29.35
CA VAL A 245 7.62 -3.69 -28.21
C VAL A 245 7.64 -5.15 -28.62
N GLU A 246 8.39 -5.96 -27.88
CA GLU A 246 8.39 -7.41 -27.97
C GLU A 246 7.58 -7.96 -26.79
N GLU A 247 6.43 -8.57 -27.07
CA GLU A 247 5.67 -9.33 -26.08
C GLU A 247 6.22 -10.76 -25.97
N ARG A 248 6.45 -11.22 -24.73
CA ARG A 248 6.79 -12.62 -24.46
C ARG A 248 5.51 -13.45 -24.30
N PRO A 249 5.58 -14.78 -24.49
CA PRO A 249 4.47 -15.66 -24.17
C PRO A 249 3.93 -15.38 -22.77
N ARG A 250 2.61 -15.41 -22.65
CA ARG A 250 1.94 -15.16 -21.39
C ARG A 250 2.30 -16.26 -20.39
N ILE A 251 2.65 -15.84 -19.18
CA ILE A 251 3.02 -16.74 -18.10
C ILE A 251 1.75 -17.05 -17.30
N GLU A 252 1.33 -18.30 -17.31
CA GLU A 252 0.10 -18.80 -16.68
C GLU A 252 0.40 -20.04 -15.83
N GLY A 253 -0.47 -20.34 -14.88
CA GLY A 253 -0.30 -21.44 -13.93
C GLY A 253 -0.72 -21.03 -12.53
N ASN A 254 -0.45 -21.89 -11.54
CA ASN A 254 -0.59 -21.48 -10.15
C ASN A 254 0.45 -20.42 -9.77
N LEU A 255 0.16 -19.61 -8.75
CA LEU A 255 0.97 -18.43 -8.42
C LEU A 255 2.45 -18.75 -8.12
N PRO A 256 2.81 -19.84 -7.41
CA PRO A 256 4.21 -20.25 -7.26
C PRO A 256 4.93 -20.53 -8.58
N GLN A 257 4.27 -21.21 -9.52
CA GLN A 257 4.81 -21.47 -10.85
C GLN A 257 4.94 -20.19 -11.68
N VAL A 258 3.89 -19.37 -11.71
CA VAL A 258 3.88 -18.06 -12.39
C VAL A 258 5.02 -17.19 -11.89
N TRP A 259 5.21 -17.14 -10.57
CA TRP A 259 6.32 -16.43 -9.95
C TRP A 259 7.67 -16.94 -10.46
N GLN A 260 7.93 -18.26 -10.36
CA GLN A 260 9.20 -18.86 -10.75
C GLN A 260 9.49 -18.72 -12.26
N GLU A 261 8.47 -18.86 -13.11
CA GLU A 261 8.61 -18.69 -14.55
C GLU A 261 8.84 -17.23 -14.92
N ALA A 262 8.12 -16.30 -14.29
CA ALA A 262 8.36 -14.86 -14.47
C ALA A 262 9.76 -14.44 -14.03
N LEU A 263 10.30 -15.03 -12.97
CA LEU A 263 11.72 -14.86 -12.60
C LEU A 263 12.67 -15.30 -13.71
N ASN A 264 12.41 -16.45 -14.32
CA ASN A 264 13.26 -16.99 -15.39
C ASN A 264 13.18 -16.11 -16.65
N VAL A 265 11.97 -15.74 -17.08
CA VAL A 265 11.73 -14.93 -18.27
C VAL A 265 12.31 -13.52 -18.08
N VAL A 266 11.94 -12.82 -17.01
CA VAL A 266 12.48 -11.47 -16.73
C VAL A 266 14.00 -11.54 -16.54
N GLY A 267 14.50 -12.56 -15.83
CA GLY A 267 15.92 -12.83 -15.63
C GLY A 267 16.70 -12.96 -16.94
N SER A 268 16.15 -13.68 -17.91
CA SER A 268 16.78 -13.88 -19.23
C SER A 268 16.84 -12.62 -20.09
N LEU A 269 15.96 -11.64 -19.82
CA LEU A 269 15.90 -10.38 -20.56
C LEU A 269 16.77 -9.29 -19.94
N MET A 270 17.20 -9.46 -18.68
CA MET A 270 18.03 -8.47 -18.02
C MET A 270 19.42 -8.38 -18.63
N ARG A 271 19.90 -7.14 -18.81
CA ARG A 271 21.26 -6.88 -19.27
C ARG A 271 22.26 -7.18 -18.14
N GLN A 272 23.40 -7.78 -18.50
CA GLN A 272 24.50 -8.06 -17.58
C GLN A 272 25.80 -7.39 -18.09
N PRO A 273 25.92 -6.05 -18.00
CA PRO A 273 27.15 -5.38 -18.37
C PRO A 273 28.34 -5.92 -17.57
N SER A 274 29.47 -6.12 -18.24
CA SER A 274 30.73 -6.46 -17.57
C SER A 274 31.22 -5.22 -16.81
N ARG A 275 31.30 -5.30 -15.49
CA ARG A 275 31.86 -4.25 -14.63
C ARG A 275 33.11 -4.75 -13.94
N LEU A 276 34.08 -3.88 -13.71
CA LEU A 276 35.28 -4.19 -12.94
C LEU A 276 34.89 -4.27 -11.45
N VAL A 277 35.04 -5.45 -10.83
CA VAL A 277 34.75 -5.69 -9.40
C VAL A 277 36.05 -6.19 -8.76
N GLY A 278 36.72 -5.33 -7.99
CA GLY A 278 38.14 -5.51 -7.65
C GLY A 278 39.00 -5.53 -8.93
N ASN A 279 39.93 -6.48 -9.07
CA ASN A 279 40.80 -6.58 -10.26
C ASN A 279 40.25 -7.51 -11.37
N ARG A 280 38.95 -7.83 -11.37
CA ARG A 280 38.36 -8.73 -12.39
C ARG A 280 37.05 -8.18 -12.93
N PHE A 281 36.89 -8.23 -14.25
CA PHE A 281 35.59 -7.97 -14.87
C PHE A 281 34.62 -9.09 -14.52
N ARG A 282 33.44 -8.72 -14.02
CA ARG A 282 32.34 -9.62 -13.75
C ARG A 282 31.06 -9.08 -14.40
N PRO A 283 30.21 -9.94 -14.98
CA PRO A 283 28.88 -9.54 -15.39
C PRO A 283 28.08 -9.14 -14.14
N VAL A 284 27.64 -7.88 -14.09
CA VAL A 284 26.79 -7.37 -13.01
C VAL A 284 25.42 -7.08 -13.60
N SER A 285 24.38 -7.65 -12.99
CA SER A 285 22.99 -7.40 -13.38
C SER A 285 22.65 -5.91 -13.31
N GLU A 286 21.84 -5.43 -14.25
CA GLU A 286 21.39 -4.04 -14.30
C GLU A 286 20.49 -3.64 -13.10
N TYR A 287 19.87 -4.61 -12.43
CA TYR A 287 19.16 -4.44 -11.15
C TYR A 287 19.67 -5.42 -10.09
N PRO A 288 19.70 -5.04 -8.79
CA PRO A 288 19.87 -5.97 -7.68
C PRO A 288 18.83 -7.08 -7.75
N ARG A 289 19.28 -8.33 -7.60
CA ARG A 289 18.42 -9.50 -7.78
C ARG A 289 17.20 -9.45 -6.86
N PHE A 290 17.37 -9.09 -5.59
CA PHE A 290 16.25 -9.03 -4.66
C PHE A 290 15.21 -7.98 -5.06
N SER A 291 15.63 -6.78 -5.49
CA SER A 291 14.74 -5.64 -5.67
C SER A 291 13.64 -5.88 -6.71
N TRP A 292 13.99 -6.37 -7.89
CA TRP A 292 12.98 -6.66 -8.93
C TRP A 292 12.19 -7.93 -8.63
N GLN A 293 12.81 -8.88 -7.93
CA GLN A 293 12.11 -10.07 -7.47
C GLN A 293 11.00 -9.66 -6.48
N GLU A 294 11.37 -8.94 -5.44
CA GLU A 294 10.42 -8.45 -4.43
C GLU A 294 9.30 -7.60 -5.05
N ALA A 295 9.60 -6.76 -6.04
CA ALA A 295 8.58 -5.99 -6.77
C ALA A 295 7.55 -6.90 -7.47
N LEU A 296 8.00 -7.96 -8.14
CA LEU A 296 7.14 -8.88 -8.85
C LEU A 296 6.39 -9.83 -7.89
N LEU A 297 7.00 -10.26 -6.78
CA LEU A 297 6.32 -11.06 -5.76
C LEU A 297 5.22 -10.25 -5.08
N ASN A 298 5.48 -8.98 -4.76
CA ASN A 298 4.47 -8.07 -4.21
C ASN A 298 3.35 -7.81 -5.21
N ALA A 299 3.67 -7.68 -6.50
CA ALA A 299 2.67 -7.55 -7.55
C ALA A 299 1.72 -8.75 -7.60
N ILE A 300 2.23 -9.98 -7.40
CA ILE A 300 1.44 -11.21 -7.32
C ILE A 300 0.65 -11.27 -6.00
N ALA A 301 1.33 -11.16 -4.86
CA ALA A 301 0.73 -11.40 -3.54
C ALA A 301 -0.35 -10.37 -3.18
N HIS A 302 -0.20 -9.11 -3.60
CA HIS A 302 -1.12 -8.02 -3.27
C HIS A 302 -2.09 -7.64 -4.40
N ARG A 303 -2.08 -8.38 -5.52
CA ARG A 303 -3.00 -8.16 -6.64
C ARG A 303 -4.46 -8.21 -6.19
N ASP A 304 -5.28 -7.31 -6.75
CA ASP A 304 -6.73 -7.47 -6.67
C ASP A 304 -7.22 -8.52 -7.69
N TYR A 305 -7.41 -9.75 -7.21
CA TYR A 305 -7.92 -10.85 -8.03
C TYR A 305 -9.41 -10.75 -8.38
N SER A 306 -10.15 -9.76 -7.86
CA SER A 306 -11.50 -9.49 -8.38
C SER A 306 -11.48 -8.84 -9.77
N VAL A 307 -10.36 -8.20 -10.14
CA VAL A 307 -10.18 -7.57 -11.46
C VAL A 307 -9.81 -8.62 -12.50
N GLN A 308 -10.79 -9.05 -13.30
CA GLN A 308 -10.58 -10.06 -14.33
C GLN A 308 -10.12 -9.50 -15.68
N GLY A 309 -10.31 -8.20 -15.95
CA GLY A 309 -10.01 -7.58 -17.24
C GLY A 309 -8.57 -7.10 -17.43
N ALA A 310 -7.73 -7.17 -16.39
CA ALA A 310 -6.34 -6.72 -16.43
C ALA A 310 -5.44 -7.70 -15.67
N GLY A 311 -4.25 -7.97 -16.19
CA GLY A 311 -3.24 -8.81 -15.55
C GLY A 311 -2.10 -8.01 -14.93
N ILE A 312 -1.14 -8.71 -14.32
CA ILE A 312 0.14 -8.10 -13.95
C ILE A 312 0.96 -7.90 -15.23
N GLU A 313 1.57 -6.73 -15.37
CA GLU A 313 2.43 -6.41 -16.51
C GLU A 313 3.81 -6.01 -16.04
N VAL A 314 4.83 -6.59 -16.67
CA VAL A 314 6.24 -6.21 -16.50
C VAL A 314 6.73 -5.61 -17.79
N TRP A 315 7.05 -4.31 -17.76
CA TRP A 315 7.59 -3.57 -18.89
C TRP A 315 9.08 -3.31 -18.66
N LEU A 316 9.92 -3.87 -19.53
CA LEU A 316 11.36 -3.67 -19.53
C LEU A 316 11.74 -2.63 -20.58
N PHE A 317 12.18 -1.46 -20.16
CA PHE A 317 12.76 -0.42 -21.00
C PHE A 317 14.28 -0.45 -20.90
N ASP A 318 14.94 0.33 -21.74
CA ASP A 318 16.40 0.45 -21.70
C ASP A 318 16.91 1.13 -20.42
N ASP A 319 16.10 1.99 -19.78
CA ASP A 319 16.48 2.79 -18.60
C ASP A 319 15.76 2.39 -17.29
N ARG A 320 14.74 1.51 -17.38
CA ARG A 320 13.92 1.13 -16.23
C ARG A 320 13.10 -0.15 -16.45
N MET A 321 12.66 -0.73 -15.35
CA MET A 321 11.65 -1.77 -15.27
C MET A 321 10.41 -1.20 -14.58
N GLU A 322 9.24 -1.44 -15.15
CA GLU A 322 7.95 -1.10 -14.54
C GLU A 322 7.17 -2.38 -14.28
N VAL A 323 6.81 -2.63 -13.02
CA VAL A 323 5.94 -3.74 -12.61
C VAL A 323 4.60 -3.14 -12.19
N SER A 324 3.53 -3.44 -12.93
CA SER A 324 2.18 -2.96 -12.66
C SER A 324 1.27 -4.09 -12.21
N SER A 325 0.51 -3.87 -11.14
CA SER A 325 -0.47 -4.82 -10.62
C SER A 325 -1.86 -4.18 -10.51
N PRO A 326 -2.94 -4.89 -10.89
CA PRO A 326 -4.31 -4.45 -10.67
C PRO A 326 -4.68 -4.25 -9.20
N GLY A 327 -5.50 -3.23 -8.94
CA GLY A 327 -5.96 -2.82 -7.61
C GLY A 327 -5.11 -1.69 -7.03
N GLY A 328 -5.75 -0.71 -6.38
CA GLY A 328 -5.07 0.40 -5.71
C GLY A 328 -4.44 0.00 -4.36
N LEU A 329 -3.95 0.99 -3.60
CA LEU A 329 -3.56 0.75 -2.20
C LEU A 329 -4.79 0.43 -1.34
N LEU A 330 -4.57 -0.29 -0.24
CA LEU A 330 -5.61 -0.51 0.77
C LEU A 330 -5.97 0.83 1.43
N PRO A 331 -7.25 1.09 1.77
CA PRO A 331 -7.67 2.36 2.39
C PRO A 331 -6.91 2.70 3.67
N GLU A 332 -6.46 1.68 4.41
CA GLU A 332 -5.71 1.79 5.66
C GLU A 332 -4.22 2.11 5.44
N LEU A 333 -3.76 2.18 4.19
CA LEU A 333 -2.36 2.35 3.83
C LEU A 333 -2.17 3.58 2.93
N SER A 334 -1.54 4.62 3.48
CA SER A 334 -1.10 5.77 2.67
C SER A 334 0.23 5.50 1.96
N LEU A 335 0.46 6.21 0.85
CA LEU A 335 1.76 6.18 0.17
C LEU A 335 2.88 6.66 1.11
N ASP A 336 2.62 7.67 1.94
CA ASP A 336 3.59 8.21 2.88
C ASP A 336 4.00 7.20 3.95
N GLU A 337 3.06 6.38 4.46
CA GLU A 337 3.37 5.29 5.39
C GLU A 337 4.23 4.22 4.75
N LEU A 338 3.93 3.85 3.51
CA LEU A 338 4.73 2.88 2.75
C LEU A 338 6.14 3.40 2.46
N LEU A 339 6.26 4.70 2.12
CA LEU A 339 7.54 5.38 1.90
C LEU A 339 8.28 5.74 3.19
N SER A 340 7.63 5.66 4.36
CA SER A 340 8.30 5.82 5.65
C SER A 340 9.29 4.69 5.96
N LEU A 341 9.27 3.61 5.16
CA LEU A 341 10.10 2.40 5.30
C LEU A 341 10.01 1.74 6.67
N ARG A 342 8.97 2.08 7.45
CA ARG A 342 8.60 1.35 8.66
C ARG A 342 7.97 0.03 8.26
N ARG A 343 8.08 -0.97 9.14
CA ARG A 343 7.41 -2.25 8.94
C ARG A 343 5.90 -2.02 9.00
N VAL A 344 5.24 -2.23 7.86
CA VAL A 344 3.78 -2.22 7.76
C VAL A 344 3.31 -3.61 7.37
N HIS A 345 2.39 -4.15 8.15
CA HIS A 345 1.81 -5.47 7.92
C HIS A 345 0.35 -5.31 7.52
N CYS A 346 0.12 -5.18 6.22
CA CYS A 346 -1.22 -5.16 5.67
C CYS A 346 -1.20 -5.83 4.30
N SER A 347 -2.03 -6.86 4.11
CA SER A 347 -2.15 -7.59 2.84
C SER A 347 -3.61 -7.70 2.43
N ARG A 348 -3.89 -7.42 1.16
CA ARG A 348 -5.18 -7.65 0.53
C ARG A 348 -5.55 -9.14 0.53
N ASN A 349 -4.55 -10.00 0.38
CA ASN A 349 -4.71 -11.46 0.28
C ASN A 349 -3.93 -12.14 1.42
N PRO A 350 -4.45 -12.12 2.66
CA PRO A 350 -3.74 -12.67 3.82
C PRO A 350 -3.55 -14.19 3.72
N ARG A 351 -4.49 -14.95 3.12
CA ARG A 351 -4.35 -16.41 2.97
C ARG A 351 -3.28 -16.74 1.93
N LEU A 352 -3.26 -16.00 0.82
CA LEU A 352 -2.19 -16.11 -0.18
C LEU A 352 -0.84 -15.81 0.47
N MET A 353 -0.70 -14.66 1.14
CA MET A 353 0.55 -14.24 1.77
C MET A 353 1.07 -15.29 2.76
N ARG A 354 0.21 -15.77 3.67
CA ARG A 354 0.56 -16.80 4.65
C ARG A 354 1.07 -18.08 3.98
N THR A 355 0.48 -18.47 2.86
CA THR A 355 0.87 -19.70 2.15
C THR A 355 2.15 -19.50 1.33
N LEU A 356 2.38 -18.32 0.78
CA LEU A 356 3.66 -17.97 0.13
C LEU A 356 4.82 -18.00 1.13
N VAL A 357 4.56 -17.66 2.41
CA VAL A 357 5.53 -17.83 3.51
C VAL A 357 5.76 -19.30 3.83
N ASP A 358 4.69 -20.10 3.92
CA ASP A 358 4.81 -21.56 4.11
C ASP A 358 5.63 -22.22 2.99
N LEU A 359 5.54 -21.72 1.75
CA LEU A 359 6.35 -22.16 0.61
C LEU A 359 7.79 -21.60 0.61
N GLY A 360 8.14 -20.74 1.57
CA GLY A 360 9.46 -20.12 1.66
C GLY A 360 9.76 -19.06 0.60
N LEU A 361 8.75 -18.58 -0.14
CA LEU A 361 8.92 -17.60 -1.21
C LEU A 361 9.09 -16.17 -0.67
N THR A 362 8.53 -15.89 0.51
CA THR A 362 8.66 -14.60 1.20
C THR A 362 8.75 -14.78 2.72
N ARG A 363 9.03 -13.69 3.42
CA ARG A 363 8.98 -13.60 4.89
C ARG A 363 7.95 -12.56 5.30
N ASP A 364 7.04 -12.92 6.20
CA ASP A 364 6.02 -12.00 6.74
C ASP A 364 6.59 -11.12 7.88
N GLN A 365 7.64 -10.36 7.57
CA GLN A 365 8.30 -9.45 8.52
C GLN A 365 8.19 -7.97 8.10
N GLY A 366 7.50 -7.68 6.99
CA GLY A 366 7.37 -6.32 6.46
C GLY A 366 8.70 -5.71 6.01
N GLU A 367 9.72 -6.54 5.76
CA GLU A 367 11.09 -6.12 5.41
C GLU A 367 11.32 -6.04 3.90
N GLY A 368 10.41 -6.58 3.09
CA GLY A 368 10.55 -6.66 1.63
C GLY A 368 10.77 -5.30 0.98
N ILE A 369 9.84 -4.36 1.19
CA ILE A 369 9.95 -2.99 0.64
C ILE A 369 11.18 -2.26 1.20
N PRO A 370 11.43 -2.18 2.53
CA PRO A 370 12.65 -1.56 3.04
C PRO A 370 13.94 -2.13 2.45
N ARG A 371 14.03 -3.46 2.31
CA ARG A 371 15.21 -4.12 1.74
C ARG A 371 15.34 -3.86 0.24
N MET A 372 14.24 -3.81 -0.51
CA MET A 372 14.25 -3.42 -1.92
C MET A 372 14.86 -2.02 -2.10
N PHE A 373 14.49 -1.07 -1.23
CA PHE A 373 15.04 0.29 -1.23
C PHE A 373 16.53 0.30 -0.86
N ALA A 374 16.92 -0.45 0.18
CA ALA A 374 18.30 -0.58 0.62
C ALA A 374 19.20 -1.17 -0.49
N GLU A 375 18.80 -2.29 -1.12
CA GLU A 375 19.61 -2.92 -2.18
C GLU A 375 19.75 -2.04 -3.43
N MET A 376 18.73 -1.23 -3.76
CA MET A 376 18.84 -0.24 -4.85
C MET A 376 19.83 0.88 -4.50
N ALA A 377 19.78 1.38 -3.26
CA ALA A 377 20.70 2.40 -2.77
C ALA A 377 22.15 1.88 -2.72
N ASP A 378 22.36 0.66 -2.23
CA ASP A 378 23.67 0.00 -2.17
C ASP A 378 24.31 -0.18 -3.57
N ALA A 379 23.46 -0.28 -4.60
CA ALA A 379 23.84 -0.37 -6.00
C ALA A 379 23.95 0.99 -6.75
N PHE A 380 23.80 2.14 -6.06
CA PHE A 380 23.77 3.50 -6.65
C PHE A 380 22.69 3.70 -7.71
N LEU A 381 21.63 2.91 -7.63
CA LEU A 381 20.48 3.08 -8.48
C LEU A 381 19.49 4.05 -7.84
N PRO A 382 18.72 4.80 -8.63
CA PRO A 382 17.64 5.62 -8.11
C PRO A 382 16.70 4.81 -7.22
N THR A 383 16.22 5.42 -6.14
CA THR A 383 15.24 4.78 -5.26
C THR A 383 14.01 4.33 -6.05
N PRO A 384 13.42 3.16 -5.73
CA PRO A 384 12.17 2.71 -6.34
C PRO A 384 11.11 3.80 -6.30
N ARG A 385 10.37 3.98 -7.40
CA ARG A 385 9.18 4.85 -7.42
C ARG A 385 7.94 3.99 -7.39
N ILE A 386 7.02 4.30 -6.47
CA ILE A 386 5.76 3.59 -6.32
C ILE A 386 4.66 4.57 -6.69
N ASN A 387 3.94 4.30 -7.79
CA ASN A 387 2.86 5.15 -8.28
C ASN A 387 1.53 4.41 -8.09
N PRO A 388 0.82 4.64 -6.97
CA PRO A 388 -0.50 4.10 -6.76
C PRO A 388 -1.55 4.95 -7.50
N THR A 389 -2.55 4.28 -8.05
CA THR A 389 -3.82 4.87 -8.49
C THR A 389 -4.95 4.15 -7.75
N PRO A 390 -6.20 4.63 -7.81
CA PRO A 390 -7.32 3.88 -7.25
C PRO A 390 -7.52 2.49 -7.87
N ARG A 391 -6.98 2.24 -9.08
CA ARG A 391 -7.22 1.02 -9.86
C ARG A 391 -6.00 0.13 -10.05
N SER A 392 -4.80 0.60 -9.70
CA SER A 392 -3.55 -0.10 -9.95
C SER A 392 -2.42 0.45 -9.09
N VAL A 393 -1.42 -0.38 -8.81
CA VAL A 393 -0.15 0.05 -8.24
C VAL A 393 0.96 -0.29 -9.23
N SER A 394 1.88 0.65 -9.46
CA SER A 394 3.08 0.40 -10.26
C SER A 394 4.35 0.68 -9.46
N VAL A 395 5.34 -0.19 -9.62
CA VAL A 395 6.70 -0.03 -9.07
C VAL A 395 7.67 0.15 -10.22
N VAL A 396 8.43 1.24 -10.19
CA VAL A 396 9.42 1.58 -11.21
C VAL A 396 10.81 1.49 -10.60
N LEU A 397 11.64 0.62 -11.16
CA LEU A 397 13.06 0.47 -10.83
C LEU A 397 13.88 1.01 -11.99
N ARG A 398 14.79 1.97 -11.75
CA ARG A 398 15.67 2.53 -12.79
C ARG A 398 17.02 1.84 -12.76
N ASN A 399 17.55 1.44 -13.93
CA ASN A 399 18.87 0.79 -14.05
C ASN A 399 19.99 1.81 -14.36
N THR A 400 19.64 3.03 -14.70
CA THR A 400 20.60 4.07 -14.99
C THR A 400 21.04 4.66 -13.67
N THR A 401 22.28 4.35 -13.26
CA THR A 401 22.97 5.10 -12.20
C THR A 401 22.81 6.58 -12.53
N THR A 402 22.30 7.38 -11.60
CA THR A 402 22.17 8.83 -11.76
C THR A 402 23.55 9.45 -11.82
N LEU A 403 24.31 9.21 -12.89
CA LEU A 403 25.56 9.88 -13.20
C LEU A 403 25.20 11.00 -14.18
N GLY A 404 25.17 12.24 -13.67
CA GLY A 404 25.10 13.42 -14.53
C GLY A 404 26.29 13.49 -15.48
N GLU A 405 26.30 14.42 -16.42
CA GLU A 405 27.46 14.63 -17.32
C GLU A 405 28.76 14.84 -16.52
N ASP A 406 28.67 15.59 -15.42
CA ASP A 406 29.78 15.83 -14.49
C ASP A 406 30.28 14.56 -13.81
N ASP A 407 29.35 13.71 -13.34
CA ASP A 407 29.69 12.44 -12.70
C ASP A 407 30.38 11.49 -13.70
N ARG A 408 29.95 11.46 -14.97
CA ARG A 408 30.58 10.62 -16.01
C ARG A 408 31.97 11.11 -16.35
N ALA A 409 32.16 12.43 -16.48
CA ALA A 409 33.47 13.04 -16.67
C ALA A 409 34.39 12.76 -15.47
N PHE A 410 33.84 12.78 -14.26
CA PHE A 410 34.56 12.39 -13.06
C PHE A 410 34.96 10.90 -13.06
N VAL A 411 34.02 10.00 -13.37
CA VAL A 411 34.29 8.56 -13.48
C VAL A 411 35.37 8.28 -14.54
N ALA A 412 35.36 9.00 -15.66
CA ALA A 412 36.40 8.90 -16.68
C ALA A 412 37.78 9.37 -16.17
N ARG A 413 37.84 10.42 -15.34
CA ARG A 413 39.10 10.90 -14.71
C ARG A 413 39.70 9.89 -13.73
N ILE A 414 38.86 9.14 -13.02
CA ILE A 414 39.31 8.11 -12.06
C ILE A 414 39.52 6.73 -12.69
N GLY A 415 39.17 6.53 -13.97
CA GLY A 415 39.13 5.22 -14.64
C GLY A 415 40.46 4.47 -14.76
N GLY A 416 41.57 5.02 -14.28
CA GLY A 416 42.88 4.34 -14.16
C GLY A 416 43.27 3.93 -12.74
N GLU A 417 42.43 4.20 -11.73
CA GLU A 417 42.70 3.87 -10.33
C GLU A 417 42.11 2.51 -9.96
N ASP A 418 42.89 1.66 -9.29
CA ASP A 418 42.39 0.40 -8.73
C ASP A 418 41.63 0.71 -7.43
N LEU A 419 40.31 0.85 -7.50
CA LEU A 419 39.45 1.27 -6.39
C LEU A 419 38.54 0.12 -5.97
N SER A 420 38.45 -0.10 -4.66
CA SER A 420 37.33 -0.86 -4.09
C SER A 420 36.01 -0.10 -4.28
N ASP A 421 34.88 -0.82 -4.22
CA ASP A 421 33.57 -0.20 -4.36
C ASP A 421 33.39 0.92 -3.31
N GLU A 422 33.86 0.74 -2.08
CA GLU A 422 33.71 1.71 -1.00
C GLU A 422 34.62 2.94 -1.16
N GLU A 423 35.79 2.76 -1.77
CA GLU A 423 36.67 3.86 -2.17
C GLU A 423 36.08 4.68 -3.33
N PHE A 424 35.56 4.01 -4.36
CA PHE A 424 34.88 4.65 -5.48
C PHE A 424 33.69 5.48 -5.00
N ARG A 425 32.88 4.90 -4.10
CA ARG A 425 31.71 5.57 -3.52
C ARG A 425 32.08 6.81 -2.71
N ALA A 426 33.17 6.76 -1.93
CA ALA A 426 33.63 7.90 -1.14
C ALA A 426 34.11 9.05 -2.04
N LEU A 427 34.77 8.72 -3.14
CA LEU A 427 35.22 9.68 -4.15
C LEU A 427 34.05 10.31 -4.92
N LEU A 428 33.04 9.50 -5.31
CA LEU A 428 31.83 10.00 -5.96
C LEU A 428 31.02 10.92 -5.04
N GLN A 429 30.96 10.61 -3.73
CA GLN A 429 30.34 11.49 -2.75
C GLN A 429 31.10 12.81 -2.62
N ALA A 430 32.44 12.77 -2.53
CA ALA A 430 33.28 13.96 -2.50
C ALA A 430 33.12 14.81 -3.77
N HIS A 431 32.93 14.18 -4.93
CA HIS A 431 32.64 14.87 -6.19
C HIS A 431 31.32 15.65 -6.14
N ARG A 432 30.24 15.00 -5.66
CA ARG A 432 28.89 15.59 -5.65
C ARG A 432 28.67 16.65 -4.59
N SER A 433 29.25 16.43 -3.41
CA SER A 433 29.05 17.29 -2.24
C SER A 433 30.22 18.23 -1.97
N THR A 434 31.22 18.27 -2.87
CA THR A 434 32.49 19.02 -2.78
C THR A 434 33.42 18.64 -1.62
N GLN A 435 32.87 18.03 -0.57
CA GLN A 435 33.59 17.53 0.59
C GLN A 435 32.98 16.21 1.08
N VAL A 436 33.77 15.40 1.78
CA VAL A 436 33.30 14.19 2.46
C VAL A 436 33.96 14.09 3.83
N ASP A 437 33.18 13.78 4.85
CA ASP A 437 33.68 13.56 6.20
C ASP A 437 33.32 12.15 6.71
N ASN A 438 33.83 11.81 7.89
CA ASN A 438 33.58 10.51 8.50
C ASN A 438 32.09 10.29 8.77
N ALA A 439 31.36 11.32 9.24
CA ALA A 439 29.94 11.22 9.57
C ALA A 439 29.07 10.95 8.33
N SER A 440 29.36 11.65 7.23
CA SER A 440 28.70 11.53 5.94
C SER A 440 28.93 10.14 5.35
N LEU A 441 30.15 9.61 5.43
CA LEU A 441 30.46 8.24 4.97
C LEU A 441 29.75 7.17 5.78
N ARG A 442 29.65 7.34 7.10
CA ARG A 442 28.90 6.43 7.96
C ARG A 442 27.40 6.45 7.66
N SER A 443 26.85 7.64 7.43
CA SER A 443 25.44 7.79 7.06
C SER A 443 25.13 7.22 5.68
N LEU A 444 26.09 7.31 4.74
CA LEU A 444 25.91 6.88 3.36
C LEU A 444 26.11 5.36 3.18
N MET A 445 27.02 4.75 3.93
CA MET A 445 27.47 3.36 3.70
C MET A 445 27.30 2.44 4.93
N GLY A 446 26.74 2.94 6.04
CA GLY A 446 26.51 2.15 7.24
C GLY A 446 27.78 1.74 8.00
N PHE A 447 28.92 2.40 7.75
CA PHE A 447 30.18 2.08 8.43
C PHE A 447 30.22 2.46 9.91
N ASP A 448 31.10 1.78 10.65
CA ASP A 448 31.55 2.24 11.95
C ASP A 448 32.59 3.37 11.80
N THR A 449 32.91 4.05 12.92
CA THR A 449 33.84 5.19 12.91
C THR A 449 35.23 4.81 12.41
N LEU A 450 35.68 3.58 12.70
CA LEU A 450 36.99 3.09 12.33
C LEU A 450 37.05 2.76 10.82
N GLY A 451 36.07 2.04 10.28
CA GLY A 451 35.98 1.69 8.87
C GLY A 451 35.93 2.91 7.96
N ALA A 452 35.09 3.90 8.29
CA ALA A 452 35.03 5.16 7.55
C ALA A 452 36.37 5.93 7.61
N SER A 453 37.05 5.92 8.76
CA SER A 453 38.38 6.56 8.90
C SER A 453 39.45 5.86 8.07
N GLN A 454 39.41 4.53 8.00
CA GLN A 454 40.39 3.75 7.23
C GLN A 454 40.25 4.00 5.72
N ILE A 455 39.03 4.09 5.20
CA ILE A 455 38.77 4.37 3.78
C ILE A 455 39.24 5.78 3.42
N LEU A 456 38.84 6.79 4.19
CA LEU A 456 39.26 8.18 3.99
C LEU A 456 40.79 8.32 4.04
N ARG A 457 41.42 7.64 5.00
CA ARG A 457 42.88 7.65 5.15
C ARG A 457 43.57 6.98 3.97
N ARG A 458 43.10 5.82 3.51
CA ARG A 458 43.64 5.12 2.32
C ARG A 458 43.55 5.98 1.07
N LEU A 459 42.39 6.60 0.83
CA LEU A 459 42.18 7.51 -0.30
C LEU A 459 43.08 8.75 -0.24
N ARG A 460 43.29 9.30 0.96
CA ARG A 460 44.25 10.38 1.19
C ARG A 460 45.69 9.95 0.91
N ASP A 461 46.10 8.81 1.45
CA ASP A 461 47.47 8.29 1.30
C ASP A 461 47.79 7.95 -0.17
N ARG A 462 46.77 7.62 -0.96
CA ARG A 462 46.84 7.46 -2.42
C ARG A 462 46.79 8.76 -3.22
N GLY A 463 46.67 9.92 -2.55
CA GLY A 463 46.58 11.22 -3.20
C GLY A 463 45.32 11.41 -4.05
N LEU A 464 44.21 10.77 -3.66
CA LEU A 464 42.89 10.91 -4.28
C LEU A 464 41.99 11.88 -3.50
N LEU A 465 42.22 11.99 -2.19
CA LEU A 465 41.59 12.98 -1.31
C LEU A 465 42.65 13.86 -0.62
N GLU A 466 42.31 15.11 -0.36
CA GLU A 466 43.06 16.02 0.50
C GLU A 466 42.31 16.21 1.82
N LEU A 467 43.02 16.03 2.94
CA LEU A 467 42.49 16.25 4.28
C LEU A 467 42.57 17.74 4.64
N HIS A 468 41.46 18.29 5.09
CA HIS A 468 41.36 19.60 5.72
C HIS A 468 41.16 19.42 7.24
N PRO A 469 42.21 19.62 8.06
CA PRO A 469 42.15 19.35 9.48
C PRO A 469 41.34 20.43 10.21
N ALA A 470 40.28 20.00 10.91
CA ALA A 470 39.43 20.86 11.74
C ALA A 470 38.99 20.14 13.02
N GLY A 471 39.88 19.33 13.61
CA GLY A 471 39.59 18.53 14.79
C GLY A 471 38.47 17.52 14.53
N SER A 472 37.41 17.57 15.33
CA SER A 472 36.23 16.71 15.18
C SER A 472 35.39 17.00 13.92
N GLN A 473 35.66 18.12 13.22
CA GLN A 473 35.00 18.51 11.97
C GLN A 473 35.93 18.35 10.75
N SER A 474 36.98 17.53 10.87
CA SER A 474 37.89 17.30 9.74
C SER A 474 37.14 16.68 8.55
N PHE A 475 37.31 17.28 7.39
CA PHE A 475 36.70 16.83 6.14
C PHE A 475 37.76 16.63 5.07
N TYR A 476 37.38 15.94 4.00
CA TYR A 476 38.22 15.62 2.88
C TYR A 476 37.62 16.21 1.61
N THR A 477 38.45 16.63 0.68
CA THR A 477 38.03 17.09 -0.65
C THR A 477 38.76 16.28 -1.72
N LEU A 478 38.26 16.27 -2.96
CA LEU A 478 38.99 15.62 -4.06
C LEU A 478 40.37 16.25 -4.23
N ALA A 479 41.38 15.43 -4.56
CA ALA A 479 42.69 15.95 -4.94
C ALA A 479 42.58 16.84 -6.21
N PRO A 480 43.45 17.84 -6.39
CA PRO A 480 43.40 18.79 -7.51
C PRO A 480 43.32 18.13 -8.88
N ARG A 481 44.00 17.00 -9.08
CA ARG A 481 43.97 16.20 -10.32
C ARG A 481 42.60 15.60 -10.66
N LEU A 482 41.70 15.51 -9.68
CA LEU A 482 40.35 14.94 -9.80
C LEU A 482 39.23 15.99 -9.75
N ARG A 483 39.58 17.26 -9.44
CA ARG A 483 38.64 18.39 -9.43
C ARG A 483 38.27 18.77 -10.87
N SER A 484 37.03 19.21 -11.10
CA SER A 484 36.67 19.87 -12.36
C SER A 484 37.32 21.26 -12.45
N ALA A 485 37.59 21.75 -13.65
CA ALA A 485 38.15 23.10 -13.85
C ALA A 485 37.30 24.20 -13.18
N GLU A 486 35.97 24.01 -13.14
CA GLU A 486 35.03 24.91 -12.47
C GLU A 486 35.06 24.83 -10.92
N SER A 487 35.58 23.74 -10.35
CA SER A 487 35.70 23.54 -8.90
C SER A 487 37.05 23.98 -8.31
N ALA A 488 38.08 24.18 -9.15
CA ALA A 488 39.35 24.76 -8.74
C ALA A 488 39.18 26.25 -8.35
N ASP A 489 38.34 26.98 -9.09
CA ASP A 489 38.10 28.41 -8.92
C ASP A 489 37.32 28.76 -7.63
N ARG A 490 36.52 27.81 -7.11
CA ARG A 490 35.83 27.95 -5.81
C ARG A 490 36.69 27.60 -4.60
N GLY A 491 37.76 26.81 -4.80
CA GLY A 491 38.65 26.36 -3.72
C GLY A 491 39.66 27.42 -3.28
N GLU A 492 40.09 28.31 -4.19
CA GLU A 492 41.02 29.40 -3.87
C GLU A 492 40.33 30.58 -3.15
N GLN A 493 39.03 30.78 -3.32
CA GLN A 493 38.29 31.88 -2.67
C GLN A 493 38.03 31.69 -1.16
N VAL A 494 38.37 30.55 -0.57
CA VAL A 494 38.09 30.25 0.86
C VAL A 494 39.31 30.49 1.77
N LEU A 495 40.49 30.79 1.22
CA LEU A 495 41.73 30.89 2.00
C LEU A 495 42.17 32.31 2.42
N ASP A 496 41.40 33.36 2.10
CA ASP A 496 41.69 34.69 2.63
C ASP A 496 40.50 35.23 3.45
N ARG A 497 40.50 34.87 4.75
CA ARG A 497 39.69 35.57 5.77
C ARG A 497 40.60 36.53 6.54
N GLY A 498 41.00 37.59 5.86
CA GLY A 498 41.26 38.88 6.49
C GLY A 498 39.93 39.60 6.73
N GLU A 499 39.75 40.13 7.93
CA GLU A 499 38.60 40.92 8.37
C GLU A 499 38.22 42.00 7.34
N LEU A 500 36.91 42.18 7.06
CA LEU A 500 36.19 43.46 7.16
C LEU A 500 34.77 43.44 6.56
N GLN A 501 34.05 44.46 6.98
CA GLN A 501 32.61 44.69 7.00
C GLN A 501 31.92 44.89 5.64
N SER A 502 30.60 44.62 5.65
CA SER A 502 29.50 45.22 4.87
C SER A 502 29.83 45.99 3.58
N ASP A 503 29.22 45.60 2.45
CA ASP A 503 28.13 46.40 1.89
C ASP A 503 27.34 45.68 0.79
N ARG A 504 26.14 46.23 0.53
CA ARG A 504 25.10 45.80 -0.42
C ARG A 504 25.56 45.69 -1.88
N GLY A 505 24.91 44.80 -2.63
CA GLY A 505 24.86 44.85 -4.09
C GLY A 505 24.04 43.71 -4.68
N GLU A 506 22.81 44.01 -5.13
CA GLU A 506 21.96 43.12 -5.93
C GLU A 506 22.63 42.73 -7.25
N LEU A 507 22.28 41.56 -7.80
CA LEU A 507 22.08 41.30 -9.24
C LEU A 507 21.59 39.84 -9.40
N GLY A 508 20.34 39.68 -9.85
CA GLY A 508 19.72 38.38 -10.10
C GLY A 508 20.14 37.72 -11.42
N PRO A 509 19.70 36.48 -11.66
CA PRO A 509 19.33 36.10 -13.02
C PRO A 509 18.03 35.28 -13.06
N ASP A 510 17.02 35.88 -13.67
CA ASP A 510 16.45 35.42 -14.93
C ASP A 510 16.51 33.90 -15.20
N ARG A 511 15.38 33.20 -14.98
CA ARG A 511 15.06 31.94 -15.66
C ARG A 511 13.57 31.85 -16.00
N ARG A 512 13.31 32.25 -17.24
CA ARG A 512 12.39 31.69 -18.24
C ARG A 512 11.52 30.53 -17.75
N GLU A 513 10.22 30.79 -17.82
CA GLU A 513 9.13 29.83 -17.82
C GLU A 513 9.19 28.90 -19.04
N LEU A 514 8.87 27.62 -18.83
CA LEU A 514 8.29 26.74 -19.83
C LEU A 514 7.14 25.98 -19.16
N GLY A 515 5.93 26.34 -19.54
CA GLY A 515 4.69 25.71 -19.10
C GLY A 515 4.30 24.50 -19.95
N ALA A 516 3.49 23.63 -19.34
CA ALA A 516 2.44 22.85 -19.99
C ALA A 516 1.42 22.50 -18.88
N ASP A 517 0.33 23.26 -18.77
CA ASP A 517 -0.95 23.06 -19.47
C ASP A 517 -1.91 22.17 -18.67
N ARG A 518 -2.81 22.82 -17.92
CA ARG A 518 -4.08 22.24 -17.46
C ARG A 518 -5.16 23.30 -17.63
N GLY A 519 -6.04 23.01 -18.58
CA GLY A 519 -7.17 23.84 -18.98
C GLY A 519 -8.13 24.18 -17.84
N GLU A 520 -8.37 25.48 -17.76
CA GLU A 520 -9.63 26.20 -17.56
C GLU A 520 -10.58 25.78 -16.44
N LEU A 521 -10.76 26.71 -15.48
CA LEU A 521 -12.06 27.32 -15.16
C LEU A 521 -11.84 28.59 -14.31
N GLY A 522 -12.26 29.75 -14.85
CA GLY A 522 -12.51 30.99 -14.10
C GLY A 522 -11.39 32.03 -14.09
N ALA A 523 -11.35 32.88 -15.11
CA ALA A 523 -10.57 34.12 -15.10
C ALA A 523 -11.13 35.09 -14.04
N ASP A 524 -10.43 35.25 -12.92
CA ASP A 524 -10.50 36.49 -12.15
C ASP A 524 -9.49 37.46 -12.75
N ARG A 525 -10.03 38.50 -13.40
CA ARG A 525 -9.28 39.66 -13.87
C ARG A 525 -8.42 40.15 -12.71
N GLY A 526 -7.17 40.52 -12.98
CA GLY A 526 -6.26 41.06 -11.99
C GLY A 526 -6.92 42.20 -11.21
N GLU A 527 -7.42 41.89 -10.02
CA GLU A 527 -7.77 42.87 -9.01
C GLU A 527 -6.45 43.51 -8.60
N GLN A 528 -6.21 44.73 -9.09
CA GLN A 528 -5.18 45.56 -8.52
C GLN A 528 -5.53 45.76 -7.05
N LEU A 529 -4.66 45.29 -6.16
CA LEU A 529 -4.80 45.51 -4.73
C LEU A 529 -4.88 47.01 -4.48
N ALA A 530 -5.76 47.42 -3.56
CA ALA A 530 -5.89 48.82 -3.17
C ALA A 530 -4.52 49.40 -2.78
N PRO A 531 -4.17 50.65 -3.18
CA PRO A 531 -2.88 51.24 -2.87
C PRO A 531 -2.50 51.19 -1.38
N SER A 532 -3.49 51.35 -0.49
CA SER A 532 -3.32 51.23 0.96
C SER A 532 -2.87 49.83 1.42
N LEU A 533 -3.29 48.78 0.72
CA LEU A 533 -2.91 47.40 1.03
C LEU A 533 -1.51 47.08 0.51
N LEU A 534 -1.10 47.65 -0.62
CA LEU A 534 0.27 47.57 -1.13
C LEU A 534 1.26 48.26 -0.19
N GLU A 535 0.90 49.43 0.35
CA GLU A 535 1.69 50.12 1.39
C GLU A 535 1.80 49.29 2.68
N ALA A 536 0.70 48.66 3.11
CA ALA A 536 0.70 47.78 4.28
C ALA A 536 1.60 46.54 4.09
N ILE A 537 1.60 45.95 2.89
CA ILE A 537 2.51 44.83 2.53
C ILE A 537 3.96 45.30 2.53
N ALA A 538 4.26 46.48 1.96
CA ALA A 538 5.62 47.03 1.94
C ALA A 538 6.14 47.32 3.35
N ALA A 539 5.27 47.75 4.28
CA ALA A 539 5.62 48.07 5.66
C ALA A 539 5.96 46.84 6.53
N LEU A 540 5.67 45.62 6.08
CA LEU A 540 5.94 44.37 6.83
C LEU A 540 7.43 44.05 6.95
N GLY A 541 8.26 44.48 6.00
CA GLY A 541 9.71 44.19 5.96
C GLY A 541 10.05 42.71 5.76
N VAL A 542 11.34 42.36 5.83
CA VAL A 542 11.85 41.00 5.51
C VAL A 542 11.47 39.94 6.56
N ARG A 543 11.19 40.36 7.80
CA ARG A 543 10.77 39.49 8.91
C ARG A 543 9.64 40.17 9.69
N PRO A 544 8.40 40.12 9.18
CA PRO A 544 7.29 40.80 9.82
C PRO A 544 6.99 40.23 11.20
N ARG A 545 6.58 41.13 12.11
CA ARG A 545 6.01 40.73 13.39
C ARG A 545 4.69 40.00 13.15
N LYS A 546 4.35 39.08 14.06
CA LYS A 546 3.20 38.17 13.94
C LYS A 546 1.87 38.91 13.77
N GLU A 547 1.66 40.00 14.51
CA GLU A 547 0.38 40.71 14.55
C GLU A 547 0.11 41.56 13.30
N PRO A 548 1.05 42.42 12.83
CA PRO A 548 0.86 43.16 11.59
C PRO A 548 0.66 42.24 10.37
N LEU A 549 1.37 41.11 10.29
CA LEU A 549 1.22 40.15 9.20
C LEU A 549 -0.20 39.56 9.14
N ARG A 550 -0.79 39.24 10.30
CA ARG A 550 -2.15 38.67 10.35
C ARG A 550 -3.21 39.69 9.97
N GLN A 551 -3.01 40.97 10.31
CA GLN A 551 -3.91 42.04 9.88
C GLN A 551 -3.91 42.20 8.35
N VAL A 552 -2.74 42.18 7.72
CA VAL A 552 -2.62 42.24 6.25
C VAL A 552 -3.24 41.01 5.59
N ILE A 553 -3.04 39.80 6.16
CA ILE A 553 -3.69 38.57 5.65
C ILE A 553 -5.23 38.69 5.73
N ALA A 554 -5.78 39.20 6.84
CA ALA A 554 -7.22 39.39 6.97
C ALA A 554 -7.77 40.45 6.00
N GLN A 555 -6.99 41.47 5.65
CA GLN A 555 -7.38 42.45 4.63
C GLN A 555 -7.33 41.84 3.21
N LEU A 556 -6.33 41.01 2.92
CA LEU A 556 -6.20 40.31 1.63
C LEU A 556 -7.32 39.29 1.38
N CYS A 557 -7.83 38.67 2.44
CA CYS A 557 -8.97 37.73 2.41
C CYS A 557 -10.34 38.41 2.60
N ALA A 558 -10.40 39.74 2.72
CA ALA A 558 -11.65 40.45 2.90
C ALA A 558 -12.49 40.40 1.61
N GLY A 559 -13.69 39.82 1.70
CA GLY A 559 -14.65 39.74 0.59
C GLY A 559 -14.33 38.71 -0.51
N HIS A 560 -13.14 38.09 -0.50
CA HIS A 560 -12.69 37.20 -1.56
C HIS A 560 -12.01 35.94 -1.01
N TRP A 561 -12.31 34.79 -1.60
CA TRP A 561 -11.63 33.53 -1.30
C TRP A 561 -10.21 33.53 -1.86
N ARG A 562 -9.19 33.48 -1.00
CA ARG A 562 -7.78 33.46 -1.41
C ARG A 562 -7.11 32.13 -1.10
N THR A 563 -6.38 31.58 -2.06
CA THR A 563 -5.62 30.35 -1.88
C THR A 563 -4.32 30.62 -1.12
N PRO A 564 -3.75 29.62 -0.41
CA PRO A 564 -2.43 29.75 0.21
C PRO A 564 -1.33 30.14 -0.76
N ALA A 565 -1.37 29.63 -1.99
CA ALA A 565 -0.38 29.93 -3.03
C ALA A 565 -0.44 31.41 -3.44
N TRP A 566 -1.64 31.96 -3.59
CA TRP A 566 -1.82 33.38 -3.92
C TRP A 566 -1.37 34.30 -2.77
N LEU A 567 -1.72 33.97 -1.52
CA LEU A 567 -1.29 34.77 -0.36
C LEU A 567 0.24 34.71 -0.16
N ALA A 568 0.84 33.55 -0.42
CA ALA A 568 2.29 33.35 -0.37
C ALA A 568 3.03 34.22 -1.40
N ASP A 569 2.48 34.31 -2.62
CA ASP A 569 3.00 35.18 -3.69
C ASP A 569 2.93 36.67 -3.31
N GLN A 570 1.76 37.15 -2.86
CA GLN A 570 1.57 38.56 -2.49
C GLN A 570 2.42 38.99 -1.29
N LEU A 571 2.68 38.08 -0.34
CA LEU A 571 3.49 38.36 0.84
C LEU A 571 4.98 38.01 0.65
N LYS A 572 5.37 37.44 -0.51
CA LYS A 572 6.71 36.90 -0.79
C LYS A 572 7.19 35.93 0.29
N MET A 573 6.30 35.03 0.74
CA MET A 573 6.55 34.03 1.78
C MET A 573 6.35 32.61 1.23
N GLU A 574 6.93 31.60 1.87
CA GLU A 574 6.69 30.19 1.53
C GLU A 574 5.30 29.73 2.00
N ALA A 575 4.51 29.13 1.10
CA ALA A 575 3.12 28.70 1.37
C ALA A 575 2.99 27.74 2.57
N GLY A 576 3.90 26.78 2.73
CA GLY A 576 3.88 25.83 3.85
C GLY A 576 4.06 26.49 5.22
N ASN A 577 4.93 27.50 5.30
CA ASN A 577 5.15 28.28 6.51
C ASN A 577 3.95 29.20 6.82
N LEU A 578 3.35 29.81 5.78
CA LEU A 578 2.18 30.67 5.90
C LEU A 578 0.95 29.89 6.43
N SER A 579 0.67 28.72 5.86
CA SER A 579 -0.47 27.88 6.25
C SER A 579 -0.40 27.40 7.70
N ASN A 580 0.76 26.89 8.13
CA ASN A 580 0.91 26.29 9.45
C ASN A 580 1.03 27.33 10.58
N ARG A 581 1.74 28.45 10.33
CA ARG A 581 2.05 29.44 11.39
C ARG A 581 1.05 30.60 11.49
N HIS A 582 0.34 30.90 10.41
CA HIS A 582 -0.57 32.07 10.36
C HIS A 582 -2.01 31.68 10.03
N LEU A 583 -2.28 31.00 8.90
CA LEU A 583 -3.65 30.69 8.48
C LEU A 583 -4.36 29.70 9.41
N ALA A 584 -3.72 28.59 9.81
CA ALA A 584 -4.35 27.62 10.70
C ALA A 584 -4.66 28.18 12.11
N PRO A 585 -3.83 29.05 12.71
CA PRO A 585 -4.23 29.81 13.90
C PRO A 585 -5.36 30.81 13.65
N MET A 586 -5.34 31.54 12.52
CA MET A 586 -6.37 32.53 12.18
C MET A 586 -7.76 31.91 11.89
N VAL A 587 -7.79 30.63 11.52
CA VAL A 587 -9.04 29.85 11.43
C VAL A 587 -9.51 29.41 12.82
N ARG A 588 -8.58 29.12 13.74
CA ARG A 588 -8.91 28.70 15.11
C ARG A 588 -9.41 29.83 16.00
N ASP A 589 -8.90 31.05 15.79
CA ASP A 589 -9.37 32.25 16.51
C ASP A 589 -10.58 32.91 15.83
N GLY A 590 -11.05 32.34 14.71
CA GLY A 590 -12.26 32.78 14.01
C GLY A 590 -12.08 34.01 13.13
N THR A 591 -10.84 34.47 12.89
CA THR A 591 -10.56 35.58 11.97
C THR A 591 -10.73 35.18 10.49
N LEU A 592 -10.46 33.91 10.14
CA LEU A 592 -10.61 33.36 8.79
C LEU A 592 -11.53 32.13 8.78
N GLU A 593 -12.26 31.97 7.68
CA GLU A 593 -13.06 30.78 7.36
C GLU A 593 -12.40 29.99 6.24
N ARG A 594 -12.61 28.66 6.24
CA ARG A 594 -12.12 27.76 5.19
C ARG A 594 -13.23 27.47 4.20
N ARG A 595 -12.88 27.41 2.90
CA ARG A 595 -13.80 27.00 1.85
C ARG A 595 -14.28 25.55 2.01
N TYR A 596 -13.39 24.68 2.50
CA TYR A 596 -13.68 23.29 2.83
C TYR A 596 -13.34 23.02 4.32
N PRO A 597 -14.28 23.26 5.25
CA PRO A 597 -14.04 23.11 6.70
C PRO A 597 -13.73 21.67 7.12
N GLU A 598 -14.45 20.70 6.55
CA GLU A 598 -14.36 19.27 6.86
C GLU A 598 -13.08 18.60 6.33
N THR A 599 -12.34 19.28 5.45
CA THR A 599 -11.11 18.73 4.84
C THR A 599 -10.01 19.80 4.82
N PRO A 600 -9.29 19.98 5.95
CA PRO A 600 -8.24 21.00 6.09
C PRO A 600 -7.17 21.00 4.99
N THR A 601 -6.87 19.83 4.44
CA THR A 601 -5.82 19.58 3.43
C THR A 601 -6.36 19.48 2.00
N HIS A 602 -7.59 19.96 1.74
CA HIS A 602 -8.18 19.94 0.40
C HIS A 602 -7.25 20.68 -0.62
N PRO A 603 -7.00 20.12 -1.82
CA PRO A 603 -6.07 20.71 -2.80
C PRO A 603 -6.51 22.09 -3.31
N GLU A 604 -7.82 22.39 -3.28
CA GLU A 604 -8.39 23.70 -3.64
C GLU A 604 -8.77 24.55 -2.40
N GLN A 605 -8.12 24.32 -1.25
CA GLN A 605 -8.43 25.07 -0.04
C GLN A 605 -8.18 26.57 -0.22
N ALA A 606 -9.14 27.39 0.20
CA ALA A 606 -9.06 28.85 0.19
C ALA A 606 -9.62 29.43 1.50
N TYR A 607 -9.26 30.69 1.78
CA TYR A 607 -9.54 31.37 3.03
C TYR A 607 -10.28 32.70 2.78
N LEU A 608 -11.27 33.00 3.60
CA LEU A 608 -12.08 34.24 3.56
C LEU A 608 -12.10 34.85 4.97
N THR A 609 -12.11 36.17 5.09
CA THR A 609 -12.21 36.83 6.40
C THR A 609 -13.62 36.69 6.98
N ALA A 610 -13.71 36.19 8.21
CA ALA A 610 -14.98 35.94 8.88
C ALA A 610 -15.73 37.24 9.20
N TRP A 611 -17.05 37.24 9.00
CA TRP A 611 -17.90 38.43 9.08
C TRP A 611 -17.88 39.15 10.45
N ILE A 612 -17.52 38.44 11.53
CA ILE A 612 -17.55 38.95 12.91
C ILE A 612 -16.50 40.05 13.16
N GLN A 613 -15.43 40.13 12.36
CA GLN A 613 -14.36 41.15 12.49
C GLN A 613 -14.36 42.23 11.40
N SER A 614 -15.25 42.16 10.40
CA SER A 614 -15.31 43.13 9.30
C SER A 614 -15.71 44.55 9.75
N SER A 615 -16.29 44.70 10.94
CA SER A 615 -16.72 45.99 11.53
C SER A 615 -15.62 46.76 12.28
N LEU A 616 -14.41 46.20 12.40
CA LEU A 616 -13.27 46.79 13.10
C LEU A 616 -12.07 47.12 12.19
N LEU A 617 -12.15 46.84 10.89
CA LEU A 617 -11.15 47.26 9.91
C LEU A 617 -11.49 48.67 9.44
N PRO A 618 -10.54 49.64 9.44
CA PRO A 618 -10.80 50.97 8.90
C PRO A 618 -11.28 50.84 7.45
N SER A 619 -12.44 51.42 7.15
CA SER A 619 -12.93 51.52 5.78
C SER A 619 -11.90 52.25 4.94
N ALA A 620 -11.28 51.56 3.98
CA ALA A 620 -10.66 52.22 2.85
C ALA A 620 -11.82 52.72 1.96
N SER A 621 -12.28 53.93 2.27
CA SER A 621 -13.20 54.69 1.43
C SER A 621 -12.44 55.27 0.23
N GLU A 622 -12.92 54.86 -0.96
CA GLU A 622 -12.71 55.39 -2.32
C GLU A 622 -11.30 55.41 -2.93
#